data_AF-A0A968SLG1-F1
#
_entry.id   AF-A0A968SLG1-F1
#
_cell.length_a   1.000
_cell.length_b   1.000
_cell.length_c   1.000
_cell.angle_alpha   90.00
_cell.angle_beta   90.00
_cell.angle_gamma   90.00
#
_symmetry.space_group_name_H-M   'P 1'
#
loop_
_entity.id
_entity.type
_entity.pdbx_description
1 polymer ?
#
loop_
_entity_poly.entity_id
_entity_poly.type
_entity_poly.pdbx_seq_one_letter_code
_entity_poly.pdbx_strand_id
1 'polypeptide(L)'
;MRSTPRGWDIANLAAVLLAKKLEDFSPALARKAPRFVIYDGINKLKTRDEIVGRLGYAVGFESLVNFVHAAAPQNHFIEEVVREEVKMFPKQALRELIANPLIHQDFLATGTSVMIEMYTDRVEISNPGIPLILAERFIDEYRSRNEQLADIMRRFGICEEKGSDIDKVIYAAELYQLPAPDFRVGETRTTAILFAHQDFDTMNKTDRIRACYQHCCLLYISNQQMSNQTLRQRFRLGPNQTGTASNIIRATKEAGLIQSDTSDSESTRYARYLPYWA
;
A
#
# COMPACT_ATOMS: atom_id res chain seq x y z
N MET A 1 9.12 -31.79 -4.94
CA MET A 1 9.35 -32.66 -3.77
C MET A 1 10.62 -33.45 -4.00
N ARG A 2 11.37 -33.80 -2.96
CA ARG A 2 12.51 -34.72 -3.06
C ARG A 2 12.15 -36.03 -2.37
N SER A 3 12.40 -37.16 -3.01
CA SER A 3 12.16 -38.47 -2.39
C SER A 3 13.27 -38.76 -1.39
N THR A 4 12.90 -39.24 -0.20
CA THR A 4 13.81 -39.72 0.83
C THR A 4 13.45 -41.15 1.23
N PRO A 5 14.33 -41.91 1.90
CA PRO A 5 14.02 -43.25 2.39
C PRO A 5 12.83 -43.29 3.37
N ARG A 6 12.42 -42.15 3.92
CA ARG A 6 11.32 -42.00 4.88
C ARG A 6 10.06 -41.32 4.30
N GLY A 7 10.05 -40.98 3.01
CA GLY A 7 8.91 -40.34 2.35
C GLY A 7 9.31 -39.25 1.35
N TRP A 8 8.61 -38.11 1.39
CA TRP A 8 8.83 -36.98 0.50
C TRP A 8 9.11 -35.71 1.30
N ASP A 9 10.15 -34.97 0.92
CA ASP A 9 10.45 -33.67 1.48
C ASP A 9 9.81 -32.56 0.62
N ILE A 10 9.11 -31.66 1.31
CA ILE A 10 8.53 -30.44 0.74
C ILE A 10 9.42 -29.26 1.15
N ALA A 11 9.87 -28.48 0.17
CA ALA A 11 10.63 -27.27 0.45
C ALA A 11 9.78 -26.23 1.19
N ASN A 12 10.37 -25.46 2.12
CA ASN A 12 9.67 -24.39 2.84
C ASN A 12 9.01 -23.38 1.88
N LEU A 13 9.65 -23.08 0.75
CA LEU A 13 9.08 -22.23 -0.30
C LEU A 13 7.78 -22.82 -0.88
N ALA A 14 7.76 -24.13 -1.18
CA ALA A 14 6.56 -24.78 -1.68
C ALA A 14 5.46 -24.84 -0.61
N ALA A 15 5.84 -25.09 0.64
CA ALA A 15 4.90 -25.12 1.76
C ALA A 15 4.29 -23.73 2.04
N VAL A 16 5.10 -22.66 2.09
CA VAL A 16 4.58 -21.30 2.32
C VAL A 16 3.64 -20.84 1.22
N LEU A 17 3.87 -21.29 -0.02
CA LEU A 17 3.04 -20.91 -1.16
C LEU A 17 1.76 -21.75 -1.28
N LEU A 18 1.87 -23.08 -1.12
CA LEU A 18 0.88 -24.03 -1.62
C LEU A 18 0.22 -24.89 -0.54
N ALA A 19 0.58 -24.73 0.74
CA ALA A 19 -0.02 -25.50 1.81
C ALA A 19 -1.55 -25.28 1.88
N LYS A 20 -2.31 -26.37 2.02
CA LYS A 20 -3.72 -26.29 2.42
C LYS A 20 -3.89 -26.07 3.93
N LYS A 21 -2.85 -26.39 4.69
CA LYS A 21 -2.72 -26.23 6.13
C LYS A 21 -1.27 -25.91 6.45
N LEU A 22 -0.95 -24.64 6.66
CA LEU A 22 0.40 -24.20 7.06
C LEU A 22 0.80 -24.76 8.44
N GLU A 23 -0.18 -25.03 9.29
CA GLU A 23 0.00 -25.64 10.62
C GLU A 23 0.53 -27.08 10.59
N ASP A 24 0.39 -27.80 9.46
CA ASP A 24 0.94 -29.15 9.30
C ASP A 24 2.47 -29.14 9.10
N PHE A 25 3.08 -27.96 8.90
CA PHE A 25 4.51 -27.78 8.73
C PHE A 25 5.18 -27.31 10.02
N SER A 26 6.50 -27.04 9.96
CA SER A 26 7.26 -26.62 11.14
C SER A 26 6.64 -25.40 11.84
N PRO A 27 6.78 -25.27 13.18
CA PRO A 27 6.26 -24.11 13.91
C PRO A 27 6.78 -22.76 13.38
N ALA A 28 8.00 -22.75 12.83
CA ALA A 28 8.58 -21.56 12.21
C ALA A 28 7.79 -21.15 10.95
N LEU A 29 7.34 -22.11 10.14
CA LEU A 29 6.56 -21.85 8.93
C LEU A 29 5.09 -21.55 9.24
N ALA A 30 4.49 -22.31 10.17
CA ALA A 30 3.10 -22.09 10.60
C ALA A 30 2.87 -20.65 11.08
N ARG A 31 3.86 -20.07 11.80
CA ARG A 31 3.83 -18.68 12.27
C ARG A 31 3.91 -17.63 11.16
N LYS A 32 4.24 -18.01 9.92
CA LYS A 32 4.25 -17.08 8.79
C LYS A 32 2.85 -16.84 8.21
N ALA A 33 1.85 -17.58 8.67
CA ALA A 33 0.46 -17.30 8.34
C ALA A 33 0.08 -15.84 8.65
N PRO A 34 -0.53 -15.11 7.70
CA PRO A 34 -0.98 -13.75 7.95
C PRO A 34 -2.09 -13.75 9.00
N ARG A 35 -2.14 -12.68 9.81
CA ARG A 35 -3.17 -12.47 10.83
C ARG A 35 -4.00 -11.25 10.45
N PHE A 36 -5.32 -11.36 10.52
CA PHE A 36 -6.25 -10.27 10.30
C PHE A 36 -7.00 -9.96 11.59
N VAL A 37 -6.99 -8.69 12.00
CA VAL A 37 -7.63 -8.22 13.22
C VAL A 37 -8.52 -7.04 12.88
N ILE A 38 -9.74 -7.04 13.41
CA ILE A 38 -10.69 -5.93 13.26
C ILE A 38 -10.94 -5.32 14.63
N TYR A 39 -10.84 -4.01 14.71
CA TYR A 39 -11.12 -3.23 15.91
C TYR A 39 -12.41 -2.43 15.76
N ASP A 40 -13.13 -2.20 16.86
CA ASP A 40 -14.37 -1.42 16.86
C ASP A 40 -14.13 0.10 16.71
N GLY A 41 -12.89 0.57 16.79
CA GLY A 41 -12.54 1.98 16.74
C GLY A 41 -11.18 2.24 16.13
N ILE A 42 -10.60 3.39 16.46
CA ILE A 42 -9.31 3.87 15.92
C ILE A 42 -8.08 3.31 16.65
N ASN A 43 -8.29 2.49 17.68
CA ASN A 43 -7.25 1.94 18.55
C ASN A 43 -7.48 0.45 18.84
N LYS A 44 -6.49 -0.19 19.48
CA LYS A 44 -6.46 -1.63 19.74
C LYS A 44 -7.20 -2.06 21.02
N LEU A 45 -7.97 -1.18 21.66
CA LEU A 45 -8.55 -1.46 22.98
C LEU A 45 -9.65 -2.52 22.92
N LYS A 46 -10.40 -2.59 21.81
CA LYS A 46 -11.51 -3.52 21.64
C LYS A 46 -11.40 -4.24 20.30
N THR A 47 -10.90 -5.47 20.35
CA THR A 47 -10.90 -6.39 19.22
C THR A 47 -12.32 -6.90 18.98
N ARG A 48 -12.82 -6.71 17.77
CA ARG A 48 -14.08 -7.26 17.29
C ARG A 48 -13.90 -8.69 16.82
N ASP A 49 -12.93 -8.90 15.93
CA ASP A 49 -12.65 -10.18 15.29
C ASP A 49 -11.13 -10.38 15.13
N GLU A 50 -10.67 -11.62 15.25
CA GLU A 50 -9.30 -12.03 14.92
C GLU A 50 -9.32 -13.34 14.14
N ILE A 51 -8.63 -13.35 13.01
CA ILE A 51 -8.54 -14.49 12.09
C ILE A 51 -7.07 -14.74 11.77
N VAL A 52 -6.65 -16.00 11.91
CA VAL A 52 -5.32 -16.46 11.51
C VAL A 52 -5.46 -17.25 10.22
N GLY A 53 -4.67 -16.88 9.21
CA GLY A 53 -4.59 -17.60 7.95
C GLY A 53 -4.13 -19.05 8.17
N ARG A 54 -4.60 -19.96 7.33
CA ARG A 54 -4.21 -21.39 7.38
C ARG A 54 -3.65 -21.89 6.06
N LEU A 55 -3.89 -21.15 4.98
CA LEU A 55 -3.48 -21.51 3.64
C LEU A 55 -2.11 -20.90 3.33
N GLY A 56 -1.34 -21.57 2.48
CA GLY A 56 -0.18 -20.99 1.84
C GLY A 56 -0.57 -19.76 1.04
N TYR A 57 0.37 -18.84 0.85
CA TYR A 57 0.12 -17.51 0.32
C TYR A 57 -0.57 -17.53 -1.02
N ALA A 58 -0.09 -18.33 -1.98
CA ALA A 58 -0.71 -18.39 -3.30
C ALA A 58 -2.13 -18.97 -3.27
N VAL A 59 -2.36 -19.95 -2.40
CA VAL A 59 -3.66 -20.61 -2.26
C VAL A 59 -4.67 -19.73 -1.55
N GLY A 60 -4.23 -18.99 -0.52
CA GLY A 60 -5.10 -18.17 0.33
C GLY A 60 -5.29 -16.73 -0.14
N PHE A 61 -4.45 -16.23 -1.04
CA PHE A 61 -4.36 -14.80 -1.35
C PHE A 61 -5.69 -14.16 -1.75
N GLU A 62 -6.37 -14.68 -2.77
CA GLU A 62 -7.64 -14.12 -3.23
C GLU A 62 -8.70 -14.12 -2.14
N SER A 63 -8.79 -15.20 -1.37
CA SER A 63 -9.74 -15.30 -0.26
C SER A 63 -9.45 -14.29 0.84
N LEU A 64 -8.18 -14.04 1.15
CA LEU A 64 -7.76 -13.06 2.14
C LEU A 64 -8.11 -11.63 1.67
N VAL A 65 -7.77 -11.27 0.42
CA VAL A 65 -8.10 -9.95 -0.14
C VAL A 65 -9.61 -9.73 -0.17
N ASN A 66 -10.39 -10.72 -0.63
CA ASN A 66 -11.85 -10.65 -0.65
C ASN A 66 -12.43 -10.46 0.76
N PHE A 67 -11.88 -11.18 1.74
CA PHE A 67 -12.33 -11.07 3.12
C PHE A 67 -12.06 -9.68 3.70
N VAL A 68 -10.84 -9.16 3.54
CA VAL A 68 -10.47 -7.81 4.00
C VAL A 68 -11.34 -6.75 3.32
N HIS A 69 -11.54 -6.86 2.01
CA HIS A 69 -12.40 -5.92 1.26
C HIS A 69 -13.86 -5.97 1.72
N ALA A 70 -14.42 -7.17 1.93
CA ALA A 70 -15.80 -7.33 2.40
C ALA A 70 -16.00 -6.77 3.81
N ALA A 71 -15.00 -6.95 4.69
CA ALA A 71 -15.02 -6.46 6.06
C ALA A 71 -14.89 -4.93 6.17
N ALA A 72 -14.40 -4.25 5.11
CA ALA A 72 -14.21 -2.81 5.10
C ALA A 72 -15.55 -2.06 5.27
N PRO A 73 -15.54 -0.88 5.93
CA PRO A 73 -16.68 0.03 5.97
C PRO A 73 -17.14 0.43 4.56
N GLN A 74 -18.36 0.96 4.43
CA GLN A 74 -18.86 1.56 3.19
C GLN A 74 -18.24 2.95 2.96
N ASN A 75 -18.10 3.33 1.69
CA ASN A 75 -17.57 4.60 1.22
C ASN A 75 -18.67 5.50 0.67
N HIS A 76 -19.53 6.02 1.54
CA HIS A 76 -20.68 6.84 1.15
C HIS A 76 -20.31 8.00 0.21
N PHE A 77 -19.12 8.59 0.35
CA PHE A 77 -18.64 9.67 -0.52
C PHE A 77 -18.53 9.25 -2.00
N ILE A 78 -18.06 8.04 -2.28
CA ILE A 78 -18.00 7.52 -3.65
C ILE A 78 -19.36 6.99 -4.10
N GLU A 79 -20.13 6.38 -3.22
CA GLU A 79 -21.48 5.87 -3.51
C GLU A 79 -22.40 6.98 -4.05
N GLU A 80 -22.32 8.20 -3.51
CA GLU A 80 -23.08 9.35 -4.02
C GLU A 80 -22.73 9.70 -5.48
N VAL A 81 -21.48 9.48 -5.88
CA VAL A 81 -20.99 9.79 -7.23
C VAL A 81 -21.37 8.71 -8.23
N VAL A 82 -21.24 7.42 -7.87
CA VAL A 82 -21.44 6.30 -8.79
C VAL A 82 -22.77 5.56 -8.63
N ARG A 83 -23.55 5.85 -7.59
CA ARG A 83 -24.87 5.24 -7.26
C ARG A 83 -24.84 3.71 -7.10
N GLU A 84 -23.75 3.19 -6.56
CA GLU A 84 -23.58 1.77 -6.24
C GLU A 84 -22.95 1.65 -4.85
N GLU A 85 -23.11 0.52 -4.16
CA GLU A 85 -22.42 0.26 -2.89
C GLU A 85 -20.91 0.09 -3.12
N VAL A 86 -20.10 0.89 -2.42
CA VAL A 86 -18.65 0.93 -2.61
C VAL A 86 -17.97 0.78 -1.27
N LYS A 87 -17.00 -0.12 -1.17
CA LYS A 87 -16.20 -0.30 0.04
C LYS A 87 -15.16 0.80 0.19
N MET A 88 -14.84 1.15 1.44
CA MET A 88 -13.89 2.20 1.81
C MET A 88 -12.55 2.04 1.10
N PHE A 89 -12.00 0.83 1.13
CA PHE A 89 -10.68 0.55 0.58
C PHE A 89 -10.80 -0.16 -0.77
N PRO A 90 -10.25 0.41 -1.86
CA PRO A 90 -10.28 -0.21 -3.17
C PRO A 90 -9.67 -1.61 -3.14
N LYS A 91 -10.38 -2.59 -3.70
CA LYS A 91 -9.89 -3.97 -3.77
C LYS A 91 -8.52 -4.08 -4.44
N GLN A 92 -8.27 -3.27 -5.48
CA GLN A 92 -6.95 -3.22 -6.13
C GLN A 92 -5.86 -2.78 -5.16
N ALA A 93 -6.07 -1.69 -4.40
CA ALA A 93 -5.08 -1.22 -3.43
C ALA A 93 -4.81 -2.26 -2.33
N LEU A 94 -5.87 -2.94 -1.85
CA LEU A 94 -5.72 -4.02 -0.88
C LEU A 94 -4.91 -5.20 -1.44
N ARG A 95 -5.13 -5.57 -2.72
CA ARG A 95 -4.37 -6.62 -3.39
C ARG A 95 -2.88 -6.35 -3.31
N GLU A 96 -2.45 -5.18 -3.75
CA GLU A 96 -1.03 -4.80 -3.80
C GLU A 96 -0.43 -4.68 -2.40
N LEU A 97 -1.13 -4.00 -1.48
CA LEU A 97 -0.64 -3.79 -0.12
C LEU A 97 -0.58 -5.08 0.69
N ILE A 98 -1.43 -6.08 0.43
CA ILE A 98 -1.40 -7.40 1.09
C ILE A 98 -0.34 -8.30 0.44
N ALA A 99 -0.16 -8.27 -0.87
CA ALA A 99 0.83 -9.11 -1.53
C ALA A 99 2.26 -8.71 -1.17
N ASN A 100 2.52 -7.40 -1.07
CA ASN A 100 3.82 -6.83 -0.73
C ASN A 100 4.47 -7.45 0.53
N PRO A 101 3.84 -7.48 1.72
CA PRO A 101 4.42 -8.11 2.90
C PRO A 101 4.52 -9.64 2.78
N LEU A 102 3.60 -10.31 2.07
CA LEU A 102 3.70 -11.77 1.87
C LEU A 102 4.98 -12.13 1.11
N ILE A 103 5.37 -11.30 0.15
CA ILE A 103 6.56 -11.50 -0.69
C ILE A 103 7.82 -10.95 -0.03
N HIS A 104 7.79 -9.73 0.52
CA HIS A 104 9.00 -9.00 0.90
C HIS A 104 9.36 -9.10 2.38
N GLN A 105 8.57 -9.81 3.19
CA GLN A 105 8.90 -10.02 4.60
C GLN A 105 10.28 -10.62 4.84
N ASP A 106 10.84 -10.29 5.99
CA ASP A 106 11.96 -11.01 6.54
C ASP A 106 11.51 -12.37 7.10
N PHE A 107 11.83 -13.44 6.37
CA PHE A 107 11.53 -14.80 6.81
C PHE A 107 12.34 -15.24 8.02
N LEU A 108 13.48 -14.59 8.31
CA LEU A 108 14.31 -14.88 9.48
C LEU A 108 13.77 -14.22 10.76
N ALA A 109 12.95 -13.17 10.64
CA ALA A 109 12.32 -12.53 11.78
C ALA A 109 11.43 -13.51 12.55
N THR A 110 11.55 -13.51 13.88
CA THR A 110 10.76 -14.36 14.79
C THR A 110 9.83 -13.51 15.65
N GLY A 111 8.78 -14.14 16.20
CA GLY A 111 7.80 -13.44 17.04
C GLY A 111 6.86 -12.49 16.29
N THR A 112 6.99 -12.39 14.97
CA THR A 112 6.18 -11.53 14.11
C THR A 112 5.71 -12.29 12.87
N SER A 113 4.60 -11.82 12.31
CA SER A 113 3.99 -12.31 11.08
C SER A 113 3.40 -11.12 10.34
N VAL A 114 2.99 -11.32 9.09
CA VAL A 114 2.23 -10.30 8.38
C VAL A 114 0.92 -10.06 9.13
N MET A 115 0.67 -8.82 9.51
CA MET A 115 -0.51 -8.43 10.26
C MET A 115 -1.30 -7.40 9.49
N ILE A 116 -2.58 -7.68 9.28
CA ILE A 116 -3.53 -6.80 8.63
C ILE A 116 -4.51 -6.35 9.70
N GLU A 117 -4.52 -5.07 10.02
CA GLU A 117 -5.29 -4.48 11.11
C GLU A 117 -6.29 -3.49 10.55
N MET A 118 -7.58 -3.75 10.72
CA MET A 118 -8.65 -2.88 10.26
C MET A 118 -9.25 -2.10 11.42
N TYR A 119 -9.29 -0.78 11.25
CA TYR A 119 -9.88 0.19 12.17
C TYR A 119 -11.05 0.88 11.47
N THR A 120 -11.77 1.72 12.20
CA THR A 120 -12.87 2.51 11.61
C THR A 120 -12.40 3.55 10.59
N ASP A 121 -11.15 4.00 10.68
CA ASP A 121 -10.59 5.12 9.91
C ASP A 121 -9.43 4.72 8.98
N ARG A 122 -8.94 3.48 9.04
CA ARG A 122 -7.81 3.00 8.22
C ARG A 122 -7.66 1.48 8.25
N VAL A 123 -6.87 0.97 7.32
CA VAL A 123 -6.28 -0.37 7.37
C VAL A 123 -4.77 -0.24 7.43
N GLU A 124 -4.15 -0.95 8.37
CA GLU A 124 -2.70 -1.03 8.55
C GLU A 124 -2.22 -2.43 8.17
N ILE A 125 -1.18 -2.51 7.34
CA ILE A 125 -0.59 -3.77 6.90
C ILE A 125 0.88 -3.77 7.30
N SER A 126 1.19 -4.52 8.35
CA SER A 126 2.51 -4.66 8.93
C SER A 126 3.29 -5.80 8.29
N ASN A 127 4.47 -5.46 7.77
CA ASN A 127 5.46 -6.37 7.21
C ASN A 127 6.61 -6.59 8.23
N PRO A 128 6.95 -7.83 8.60
CA PRO A 128 8.18 -8.12 9.33
C PRO A 128 9.43 -7.66 8.57
N GLY A 129 10.28 -6.88 9.23
CA GLY A 129 11.53 -6.34 8.70
C GLY A 129 11.44 -4.91 8.14
N ILE A 130 12.60 -4.30 7.98
CA ILE A 130 12.79 -2.98 7.32
C ILE A 130 12.88 -3.16 5.79
N PRO A 131 12.54 -2.17 4.96
CA PRO A 131 12.63 -2.30 3.51
C PRO A 131 14.08 -2.25 3.02
N LEU A 132 14.35 -2.78 1.83
CA LEU A 132 15.67 -2.71 1.18
C LEU A 132 15.89 -1.41 0.38
N ILE A 133 14.83 -0.64 0.22
CA ILE A 133 14.78 0.66 -0.46
C ILE A 133 14.12 1.67 0.49
N LEU A 134 14.41 2.95 0.33
CA LEU A 134 13.80 4.01 1.14
C LEU A 134 12.28 4.07 0.88
N ALA A 135 11.50 4.38 1.92
CA ALA A 135 10.03 4.39 1.82
C ALA A 135 9.54 5.44 0.80
N GLU A 136 10.25 6.56 0.69
CA GLU A 136 10.00 7.64 -0.25
C GLU A 136 10.22 7.20 -1.71
N ARG A 137 10.99 6.13 -1.93
CA ARG A 137 11.37 5.57 -3.23
C ARG A 137 10.52 4.37 -3.64
N PHE A 138 9.51 3.97 -2.85
CA PHE A 138 8.66 2.82 -3.17
C PHE A 138 7.87 2.95 -4.48
N ILE A 139 7.75 4.16 -5.02
CA ILE A 139 6.97 4.43 -6.24
C ILE A 139 7.80 4.15 -7.49
N ASP A 140 9.10 4.39 -7.44
CA ASP A 140 9.97 4.35 -8.62
C ASP A 140 11.08 3.29 -8.52
N GLU A 141 11.35 2.77 -7.33
CA GLU A 141 12.31 1.69 -7.10
C GLU A 141 11.61 0.38 -6.70
N TYR A 142 12.15 -0.75 -7.16
CA TYR A 142 11.67 -2.07 -6.79
C TYR A 142 12.85 -3.01 -6.47
N ARG A 143 12.82 -3.60 -5.27
CA ARG A 143 13.79 -4.62 -4.88
C ARG A 143 13.17 -5.66 -3.96
N SER A 144 13.13 -6.91 -4.42
CA SER A 144 12.62 -8.02 -3.61
C SER A 144 13.68 -8.63 -2.71
N ARG A 145 13.34 -8.85 -1.43
CA ARG A 145 14.13 -9.69 -0.51
C ARG A 145 14.06 -11.17 -0.87
N ASN A 146 12.93 -11.63 -1.39
CA ASN A 146 12.66 -13.05 -1.67
C ASN A 146 12.38 -13.23 -3.17
N GLU A 147 13.41 -13.18 -4.00
CA GLU A 147 13.29 -13.18 -5.47
C GLU A 147 12.57 -14.42 -6.01
N GLN A 148 12.89 -15.62 -5.50
CA GLN A 148 12.22 -16.86 -5.91
C GLN A 148 10.74 -16.89 -5.53
N LEU A 149 10.39 -16.33 -4.36
CA LEU A 149 8.99 -16.23 -3.93
C LEU A 149 8.24 -15.23 -4.81
N ALA A 150 8.85 -14.07 -5.08
CA ALA A 150 8.28 -13.04 -5.95
C ALA A 150 8.02 -13.57 -7.37
N ASP A 151 8.99 -14.28 -7.96
CA ASP A 151 8.83 -14.91 -9.28
C ASP A 151 7.64 -15.86 -9.33
N ILE A 152 7.49 -16.74 -8.33
CA ILE A 152 6.39 -17.70 -8.32
C ILE A 152 5.04 -17.01 -8.10
N MET A 153 4.95 -16.06 -7.16
CA MET A 153 3.71 -15.30 -6.91
C MET A 153 3.24 -14.55 -8.17
N ARG A 154 4.19 -14.00 -8.92
CA ARG A 154 3.95 -13.35 -10.20
C ARG A 154 3.46 -14.30 -11.29
N ARG A 155 4.06 -15.49 -11.39
CA ARG A 155 3.59 -16.55 -12.29
C ARG A 155 2.19 -17.07 -11.93
N PHE A 156 1.77 -16.92 -10.68
CA PHE A 156 0.39 -17.17 -10.24
C PHE A 156 -0.55 -15.97 -10.45
N GLY A 157 -0.07 -14.86 -11.03
CA GLY A 157 -0.86 -13.65 -11.28
C GLY A 157 -1.18 -12.85 -10.02
N ILE A 158 -0.46 -13.07 -8.91
CA ILE A 158 -0.72 -12.39 -7.63
C ILE A 158 -0.11 -10.99 -7.61
N CYS A 159 1.09 -10.84 -8.17
CA CYS A 159 1.77 -9.57 -8.36
C CYS A 159 2.14 -9.39 -9.84
N GLU A 160 2.28 -8.14 -10.28
CA GLU A 160 2.68 -7.86 -11.66
C GLU A 160 4.20 -7.74 -11.83
N GLU A 161 4.67 -7.83 -13.07
CA GLU A 161 6.09 -7.83 -13.42
C GLU A 161 6.79 -6.48 -13.28
N LYS A 162 6.06 -5.37 -13.25
CA LYS A 162 6.60 -4.06 -13.67
C LYS A 162 6.88 -3.07 -12.55
N GLY A 163 6.88 -3.49 -11.28
CA GLY A 163 7.08 -2.56 -10.15
C GLY A 163 5.94 -1.54 -9.98
N SER A 164 4.81 -1.79 -10.64
CA SER A 164 3.60 -0.94 -10.61
C SER A 164 2.70 -1.20 -9.39
N ASP A 165 3.15 -1.97 -8.41
CA ASP A 165 2.24 -2.37 -7.32
C ASP A 165 1.88 -1.15 -6.46
N ILE A 166 2.83 -0.26 -6.20
CA ILE A 166 2.59 0.96 -5.40
C ILE A 166 1.91 2.07 -6.23
N ASP A 167 2.18 2.17 -7.54
CA ASP A 167 1.51 3.15 -8.38
C ASP A 167 -0.01 2.93 -8.42
N LYS A 168 -0.47 1.68 -8.45
CA LYS A 168 -1.89 1.30 -8.42
C LYS A 168 -2.54 1.66 -7.09
N VAL A 169 -1.82 1.51 -6.00
CA VAL A 169 -2.30 1.92 -4.66
C VAL A 169 -2.52 3.43 -4.65
N ILE A 170 -1.54 4.21 -5.14
CA ILE A 170 -1.63 5.67 -5.15
C ILE A 170 -2.74 6.11 -6.09
N TYR A 171 -2.79 5.57 -7.32
CA TYR A 171 -3.83 5.85 -8.29
C TYR A 171 -5.23 5.53 -7.75
N ALA A 172 -5.41 4.39 -7.09
CA ALA A 172 -6.66 4.01 -6.47
C ALA A 172 -7.04 4.98 -5.33
N ALA A 173 -6.07 5.42 -4.52
CA ALA A 173 -6.30 6.46 -3.52
C ALA A 173 -6.68 7.81 -4.15
N GLU A 174 -6.15 8.15 -5.33
CA GLU A 174 -6.57 9.32 -6.11
C GLU A 174 -8.00 9.23 -6.57
N LEU A 175 -8.35 8.11 -7.21
CA LEU A 175 -9.67 7.87 -7.76
C LEU A 175 -10.77 7.87 -6.68
N TYR A 176 -10.50 7.20 -5.54
CA TYR A 176 -11.43 7.08 -4.42
C TYR A 176 -11.38 8.26 -3.44
N GLN A 177 -10.58 9.29 -3.76
CA GLN A 177 -10.41 10.47 -2.90
C GLN A 177 -10.03 10.10 -1.46
N LEU A 178 -9.18 9.08 -1.32
CA LEU A 178 -8.60 8.71 -0.05
C LEU A 178 -7.36 9.58 0.20
N PRO A 179 -7.02 9.83 1.48
CA PRO A 179 -5.70 10.33 1.83
C PRO A 179 -4.61 9.44 1.24
N ALA A 180 -3.48 10.05 0.91
CA ALA A 180 -2.35 9.31 0.38
C ALA A 180 -1.88 8.24 1.39
N PRO A 181 -1.59 7.00 0.94
CA PRO A 181 -1.05 5.94 1.79
C PRO A 181 0.18 6.39 2.55
N ASP A 182 0.33 5.95 3.80
CA ASP A 182 1.48 6.21 4.65
C ASP A 182 2.34 4.96 4.80
N PHE A 183 3.64 5.08 4.54
CA PHE A 183 4.59 3.98 4.68
C PHE A 183 5.53 4.30 5.84
N ARG A 184 5.32 3.62 6.98
CA ARG A 184 6.10 3.85 8.20
C ARG A 184 7.12 2.75 8.40
N VAL A 185 8.39 3.12 8.45
CA VAL A 185 9.48 2.20 8.81
C VAL A 185 9.75 2.34 10.30
N GLY A 186 9.49 1.28 11.05
CA GLY A 186 9.90 1.15 12.44
C GLY A 186 11.22 0.37 12.58
N GLU A 187 11.60 0.06 13.82
CA GLU A 187 12.86 -0.65 14.10
C GLU A 187 12.92 -2.06 13.48
N THR A 188 11.79 -2.77 13.50
CA THR A 188 11.72 -4.20 13.13
C THR A 188 10.61 -4.51 12.13
N ARG A 189 9.84 -3.50 11.70
CA ARG A 189 8.71 -3.69 10.79
C ARG A 189 8.50 -2.48 9.90
N THR A 190 7.88 -2.72 8.76
CA THR A 190 7.39 -1.69 7.85
C THR A 190 5.87 -1.77 7.82
N THR A 191 5.17 -0.65 7.96
CA THR A 191 3.70 -0.62 7.96
C THR A 191 3.19 0.25 6.83
N ALA A 192 2.39 -0.32 5.94
CA ALA A 192 1.62 0.43 4.97
C ALA A 192 0.24 0.76 5.56
N ILE A 193 -0.17 2.01 5.48
CA ILE A 193 -1.45 2.48 6.04
C ILE A 193 -2.27 3.09 4.90
N LEU A 194 -3.47 2.58 4.70
CA LEU A 194 -4.46 3.16 3.81
C LEU A 194 -5.59 3.74 4.65
N PHE A 195 -5.83 5.04 4.51
CA PHE A 195 -6.83 5.75 5.32
C PHE A 195 -8.20 5.72 4.65
N ALA A 196 -9.23 5.77 5.49
CA ALA A 196 -10.59 6.04 5.05
C ALA A 196 -10.68 7.44 4.44
N HIS A 197 -11.75 7.68 3.69
CA HIS A 197 -12.01 8.97 3.09
C HIS A 197 -12.00 10.07 4.17
N GLN A 198 -11.36 11.19 3.81
CA GLN A 198 -11.27 12.36 4.66
C GLN A 198 -11.41 13.61 3.81
N ASP A 199 -12.32 14.50 4.22
CA ASP A 199 -12.48 15.79 3.56
C ASP A 199 -11.20 16.61 3.61
N PHE A 200 -10.95 17.35 2.53
CA PHE A 200 -9.76 18.19 2.39
C PHE A 200 -9.56 19.11 3.60
N ASP A 201 -10.62 19.73 4.10
CA ASP A 201 -10.56 20.70 5.21
C ASP A 201 -10.13 20.09 6.54
N THR A 202 -10.41 18.80 6.76
CA THR A 202 -10.01 18.09 7.98
C THR A 202 -8.64 17.42 7.85
N MET A 203 -8.14 17.24 6.61
CA MET A 203 -6.83 16.66 6.35
C MET A 203 -5.71 17.54 6.89
N ASN A 204 -4.80 16.96 7.66
CA ASN A 204 -3.69 17.71 8.25
C ASN A 204 -2.64 18.10 7.19
N LYS A 205 -1.73 19.02 7.57
CA LYS A 205 -0.68 19.53 6.66
C LYS A 205 0.23 18.41 6.13
N THR A 206 0.60 17.45 6.98
CA THR A 206 1.52 16.35 6.62
C THR A 206 0.89 15.43 5.57
N ASP A 207 -0.39 15.08 5.72
CA ASP A 207 -1.11 14.25 4.76
C ASP A 207 -1.28 14.95 3.41
N ARG A 208 -1.53 16.27 3.42
CA ARG A 208 -1.57 17.08 2.19
C ARG A 208 -0.21 17.12 1.48
N ILE A 209 0.88 17.24 2.22
CA ILE A 209 2.25 17.19 1.67
C ILE A 209 2.55 15.80 1.10
N ARG A 210 2.21 14.73 1.83
CA ARG A 210 2.38 13.34 1.36
C ARG A 210 1.59 13.09 0.07
N ALA A 211 0.34 13.54 0.01
CA ALA A 211 -0.49 13.42 -1.19
C ALA A 211 0.07 14.21 -2.38
N CYS A 212 0.59 15.42 -2.14
CA CYS A 212 1.26 16.22 -3.16
C CYS A 212 2.51 15.51 -3.71
N TYR A 213 3.36 14.97 -2.83
CA TYR A 213 4.55 14.22 -3.23
C TYR A 213 4.19 12.98 -4.06
N GLN A 214 3.27 12.14 -3.55
CA GLN A 214 2.89 10.90 -4.25
C GLN A 214 2.21 11.18 -5.59
N HIS A 215 1.37 12.22 -5.67
CA HIS A 215 0.78 12.67 -6.93
C HIS A 215 1.85 13.14 -7.93
N CYS A 216 2.88 13.84 -7.45
CA CYS A 216 4.02 14.25 -8.26
C CYS A 216 4.78 13.05 -8.83
N CYS A 217 5.08 12.05 -7.98
CA CYS A 217 5.74 10.82 -8.40
C CYS A 217 4.90 10.04 -9.41
N LEU A 218 3.58 9.91 -9.18
CA LEU A 218 2.67 9.22 -10.08
C LEU A 218 2.65 9.85 -11.48
N LEU A 219 2.61 11.18 -11.55
CA LEU A 219 2.70 11.89 -12.83
C LEU A 219 4.05 11.69 -13.49
N TYR A 220 5.14 11.77 -12.73
CA TYR A 220 6.50 11.60 -13.26
C TYR A 220 6.69 10.23 -13.94
N ILE A 221 6.33 9.13 -13.26
CA ILE A 221 6.41 7.79 -13.84
C ILE A 221 5.45 7.61 -15.04
N SER A 222 4.42 8.45 -15.13
CA SER A 222 3.50 8.51 -16.27
C SER A 222 3.98 9.43 -17.40
N ASN A 223 5.26 9.87 -17.37
CA ASN A 223 5.84 10.85 -18.30
C ASN A 223 5.08 12.18 -18.35
N GLN A 224 4.60 12.65 -17.20
CA GLN A 224 3.92 13.93 -17.03
C GLN A 224 4.52 14.72 -15.86
N GLN A 225 4.35 16.03 -15.86
CA GLN A 225 4.76 16.87 -14.73
C GLN A 225 3.57 17.40 -13.94
N MET A 226 3.71 17.38 -12.62
CA MET A 226 2.73 17.96 -11.73
C MET A 226 2.62 19.47 -11.96
N SER A 227 1.40 19.98 -11.86
CA SER A 227 1.12 21.42 -11.84
C SER A 227 0.10 21.73 -10.75
N ASN A 228 -0.13 23.02 -10.51
CA ASN A 228 -1.23 23.46 -9.66
C ASN A 228 -2.58 22.90 -10.12
N GLN A 229 -2.81 22.79 -11.44
CA GLN A 229 -4.07 22.25 -11.97
C GLN A 229 -4.25 20.78 -11.62
N THR A 230 -3.24 19.94 -11.85
CA THR A 230 -3.34 18.50 -11.58
C THR A 230 -3.50 18.24 -10.07
N LEU A 231 -2.78 18.99 -9.22
CA LEU A 231 -2.92 18.87 -7.77
C LEU A 231 -4.32 19.28 -7.28
N ARG A 232 -4.92 20.33 -7.87
CA ARG A 232 -6.31 20.69 -7.58
C ARG A 232 -7.29 19.58 -7.97
N GLN A 233 -7.08 18.93 -9.12
CA GLN A 233 -7.89 17.78 -9.53
C GLN A 233 -7.77 16.63 -8.53
N ARG A 234 -6.55 16.31 -8.06
CA ARG A 234 -6.31 15.28 -7.03
C ARG A 234 -7.14 15.50 -5.77
N PHE A 235 -7.21 16.74 -5.29
CA PHE A 235 -7.95 17.13 -4.08
C PHE A 235 -9.41 17.57 -4.34
N ARG A 236 -9.90 17.49 -5.59
CA ARG A 236 -11.20 18.05 -6.02
C ARG A 236 -11.42 19.52 -5.60
N LEU A 237 -10.35 20.31 -5.62
CA LEU A 237 -10.41 21.74 -5.31
C LEU A 237 -11.03 22.53 -6.48
N GLY A 238 -11.87 23.50 -6.16
CA GLY A 238 -12.53 24.37 -7.11
C GLY A 238 -11.57 25.26 -7.91
N PRO A 239 -12.03 25.84 -9.04
CA PRO A 239 -11.19 26.64 -9.93
C PRO A 239 -10.57 27.87 -9.25
N ASN A 240 -11.21 28.40 -8.21
CA ASN A 240 -10.75 29.58 -7.46
C ASN A 240 -9.76 29.24 -6.33
N GLN A 241 -9.54 27.96 -6.02
CA GLN A 241 -8.66 27.52 -4.92
C GLN A 241 -7.20 27.32 -5.37
N THR A 242 -6.73 28.12 -6.32
CA THR A 242 -5.34 28.09 -6.81
C THR A 242 -4.34 28.37 -5.70
N GLY A 243 -4.64 29.35 -4.82
CA GLY A 243 -3.80 29.70 -3.67
C GLY A 243 -3.60 28.54 -2.69
N THR A 244 -4.64 27.75 -2.44
CA THR A 244 -4.58 26.56 -1.57
C THR A 244 -3.60 25.54 -2.12
N ALA A 245 -3.73 25.18 -3.40
CA ALA A 245 -2.80 24.24 -4.04
C ALA A 245 -1.36 24.79 -4.08
N SER A 246 -1.18 26.09 -4.36
CA SER A 246 0.15 26.72 -4.33
C SER A 246 0.80 26.66 -2.94
N ASN A 247 0.03 26.82 -1.87
CA ASN A 247 0.54 26.71 -0.50
C ASN A 247 1.01 25.27 -0.19
N ILE A 248 0.29 24.25 -0.66
CA ILE A 248 0.68 22.84 -0.49
C ILE A 248 1.96 22.54 -1.26
N ILE A 249 2.04 22.98 -2.52
CA ILE A 249 3.22 22.80 -3.37
C ILE A 249 4.44 23.45 -2.71
N ARG A 250 4.30 24.70 -2.24
CA ARG A 250 5.37 25.40 -1.52
C ARG A 250 5.81 24.60 -0.29
N ALA A 251 4.88 24.16 0.55
CA ALA A 251 5.20 23.37 1.74
C ALA A 251 5.87 22.03 1.40
N THR A 252 5.51 21.41 0.28
CA THR A 252 6.11 20.15 -0.20
C THR A 252 7.54 20.38 -0.72
N LYS A 253 7.79 21.52 -1.38
CA LYS A 253 9.13 21.97 -1.76
C LYS A 253 10.00 22.28 -0.54
N GLU A 254 9.46 23.00 0.44
CA GLU A 254 10.14 23.32 1.70
C GLU A 254 10.51 22.04 2.47
N ALA A 255 9.69 20.99 2.36
CA ALA A 255 9.98 19.66 2.91
C ALA A 255 11.02 18.87 2.09
N GLY A 256 11.52 19.40 0.96
CA GLY A 256 12.53 18.75 0.13
C GLY A 256 12.02 17.54 -0.68
N LEU A 257 10.70 17.40 -0.84
CA LEU A 257 10.10 16.22 -1.50
C LEU A 257 9.87 16.42 -3.00
N ILE A 258 9.74 17.67 -3.45
CA ILE A 258 9.58 18.01 -4.88
C ILE A 258 10.46 19.22 -5.23
N GLN A 259 10.77 19.36 -6.51
CA GLN A 259 11.52 20.48 -7.06
C GLN A 259 10.77 21.11 -8.24
N SER A 260 11.14 22.36 -8.58
CA SER A 260 10.63 22.99 -9.81
C SER A 260 11.27 22.33 -11.03
N ASP A 261 10.51 22.12 -12.08
CA ASP A 261 11.04 21.83 -13.40
C ASP A 261 11.38 23.15 -14.11
N THR A 262 12.66 23.38 -14.39
CA THR A 262 13.14 24.58 -15.09
C THR A 262 13.56 24.32 -16.53
N SER A 263 13.28 23.12 -17.06
CA SER A 263 13.71 22.72 -18.41
C SER A 263 13.02 23.54 -19.51
N ASP A 264 11.71 23.82 -19.37
CA ASP A 264 10.90 24.48 -20.39
C ASP A 264 10.60 25.96 -20.12
N SER A 265 10.45 26.38 -18.85
CA SER A 265 10.11 27.76 -18.52
C SER A 265 10.37 28.11 -17.06
N GLU A 266 10.93 29.30 -16.81
CA GLU A 266 11.03 29.88 -15.46
C GLU A 266 9.73 30.62 -15.03
N SER A 267 8.70 30.62 -15.88
CA SER A 267 7.44 31.31 -15.58
C SER A 267 6.68 30.65 -14.43
N THR A 268 6.36 31.45 -13.40
CA THR A 268 5.53 31.00 -12.27
C THR A 268 4.10 30.63 -12.66
N ARG A 269 3.59 31.15 -13.79
CA ARG A 269 2.23 30.87 -14.30
C ARG A 269 2.11 29.45 -14.88
N TYR A 270 3.19 28.93 -15.45
CA TYR A 270 3.25 27.60 -16.06
C TYR A 270 4.15 26.64 -15.28
N ALA A 271 4.38 26.94 -13.99
CA ALA A 271 5.27 26.18 -13.14
C ALA A 271 4.90 24.69 -13.11
N ARG A 272 5.90 23.86 -13.37
CA ARG A 272 5.86 22.40 -13.29
C ARG A 272 6.76 21.91 -12.18
N TYR A 273 6.44 20.72 -11.66
CA TYR A 273 7.15 20.14 -10.53
C TYR A 273 7.45 18.67 -10.79
N LEU A 274 8.61 18.26 -10.30
CA LEU A 274 9.13 16.90 -10.37
C LEU A 274 9.43 16.41 -8.95
N PRO A 275 9.48 15.09 -8.72
CA PRO A 275 10.05 14.53 -7.49
C PRO A 275 11.49 15.04 -7.27
N TYR A 276 11.93 15.13 -6.02
CA TYR A 276 13.26 15.67 -5.68
C TYR A 276 14.44 14.88 -6.28
N TRP A 277 14.20 13.63 -6.67
CA TRP A 277 15.18 12.69 -7.18
C TRP A 277 15.18 12.54 -8.70
N ALA A 278 14.27 13.25 -9.38
CA ALA A 278 14.11 13.24 -10.83
C ALA A 278 15.15 14.11 -11.55
#